data_AF-A0A108TBW6-F1
#
_entry.id   AF-A0A108TBW6-F1
#
_cell.length_a   1.000
_cell.length_b   1.000
_cell.length_c   1.000
_cell.angle_alpha   90.00
_cell.angle_beta   90.00
_cell.angle_gamma   90.00
#
_symmetry.space_group_name_H-M   'P 1'
#
loop_
_entity.id
_entity.type
_entity.pdbx_description
1 polymer ?
#
loop_
_entity_poly.entity_id
_entity_poly.type
_entity_poly.pdbx_seq_one_letter_code
_entity_poly.pdbx_strand_id
1 'polypeptide(L)'
;MKQLKFLMVAFTLLMGVSFTSCLNDDAGESMYDGIGYVRTVMGSYFIDLYGNTYHPTMASVTEMEAQGFKMSGTDLAQIAFKYVEDTPATKAEGGTFTPQDYRIKLVSAIAVDSYSTRYASSVEDMEAIPETAPIVTLEPTDNYGQTYKPWMYGAEMLVLPISWKMENKEEMLKQHTMELVYINDESNESSTELVFYLRHNKGTDTKTDVFAVRNKAYDVKQIMSDFKEKHGSYPTTIRIKAKTDMDGAKLPEKYTDYTIENFKWNPSNQ
;
A
#
# COMPACT_ATOMS: atom_id res chain seq x y z
N MET A 1 33.03 -5.51 15.94
CA MET A 1 32.13 -6.03 14.89
C MET A 1 31.08 -4.97 14.63
N LYS A 2 31.06 -4.40 13.41
CA LYS A 2 30.16 -3.30 13.03
C LYS A 2 28.72 -3.80 13.15
N GLN A 3 27.93 -3.28 14.09
CA GLN A 3 26.48 -3.46 14.08
C GLN A 3 25.96 -2.88 12.77
N LEU A 4 25.48 -3.74 11.86
CA LEU A 4 24.71 -3.29 10.71
C LEU A 4 23.46 -2.58 11.24
N LYS A 5 23.43 -1.25 11.12
CA LYS A 5 22.30 -0.37 11.45
C LYS A 5 21.15 -0.46 10.44
N PHE A 6 20.96 -1.62 9.81
CA PHE A 6 20.13 -1.75 8.60
C PHE A 6 18.62 -1.84 8.88
N LEU A 7 18.20 -2.11 10.12
CA LEU A 7 16.79 -2.39 10.45
C LEU A 7 16.12 -1.41 11.42
N MET A 8 16.81 -0.34 11.84
CA MET A 8 16.12 0.88 12.32
C MET A 8 15.60 1.73 11.14
N VAL A 9 15.64 1.21 9.91
CA VAL A 9 15.17 1.85 8.67
C VAL A 9 13.90 1.15 8.18
N ALA A 10 12.93 0.94 9.08
CA ALA A 10 11.54 0.65 8.70
C ALA A 10 10.63 1.87 8.94
N PHE A 11 11.22 2.96 9.44
CA PHE A 11 10.48 4.05 10.08
C PHE A 11 10.46 5.36 9.31
N THR A 12 11.41 5.57 8.41
CA THR A 12 11.58 6.86 7.73
C THR A 12 10.53 7.13 6.66
N LEU A 13 9.71 6.15 6.25
CA LEU A 13 8.90 6.25 5.03
C LEU A 13 7.49 5.69 5.15
N LEU A 14 6.94 5.68 6.36
CA LEU A 14 5.50 5.59 6.54
C LEU A 14 4.89 7.00 6.64
N MET A 15 5.40 8.05 5.98
CA MET A 15 4.73 9.36 6.08
C MET A 15 3.30 9.24 5.54
N GLY A 16 2.35 9.35 6.46
CA GLY A 16 0.92 9.21 6.22
C GLY A 16 0.44 10.34 5.34
N VAL A 17 -0.42 9.99 4.40
CA VAL A 17 -1.11 10.92 3.52
C VAL A 17 -1.94 11.92 4.31
N SER A 18 -1.64 13.19 4.09
CA SER A 18 -2.59 14.29 4.19
C SER A 18 -2.26 15.21 3.02
N PHE A 19 -3.15 15.32 2.04
CA PHE A 19 -3.08 16.37 1.03
C PHE A 19 -3.43 17.70 1.70
N THR A 20 -2.53 18.23 2.52
CA THR A 20 -2.55 19.65 2.85
C THR A 20 -1.56 20.30 1.92
N SER A 21 -2.07 20.90 0.85
CA SER A 21 -1.34 21.95 0.13
C SER A 21 -0.78 22.89 1.20
N CYS A 22 0.53 22.91 1.40
CA CYS A 22 1.18 23.97 2.18
C CYS A 22 1.21 25.23 1.31
N LEU A 23 0.02 25.73 0.95
CA LEU A 23 -0.18 27.11 0.55
C LEU A 23 -0.51 27.86 1.84
N ASN A 24 0.52 28.22 2.60
CA ASN A 24 0.38 29.38 3.48
C ASN A 24 1.69 30.16 3.56
N ASP A 25 1.52 31.47 3.41
CA ASP A 25 2.52 32.52 3.41
C ASP A 25 3.35 32.56 4.71
N ASP A 26 4.62 32.93 4.56
CA ASP A 26 5.62 33.24 5.60
C ASP A 26 6.19 32.09 6.45
N ALA A 27 7.19 31.39 5.87
CA ALA A 27 8.52 31.13 6.47
C ALA A 27 9.28 30.04 5.69
N GLY A 28 10.08 30.44 4.70
CA GLY A 28 10.92 29.52 3.90
C GLY A 28 10.14 28.73 2.85
N GLU A 29 10.80 28.38 1.74
CA GLU A 29 10.16 27.54 0.71
C GLU A 29 9.76 26.18 1.29
N SER A 30 8.52 25.74 1.03
CA SER A 30 8.08 24.37 1.34
C SER A 30 9.05 23.35 0.74
N MET A 31 9.30 22.25 1.46
CA MET A 31 10.18 21.17 0.96
C MET A 31 9.61 20.49 -0.29
N TYR A 32 8.29 20.49 -0.45
CA TYR A 32 7.55 19.95 -1.59
C TYR A 32 6.21 20.67 -1.76
N ASP A 33 5.67 20.66 -2.98
CA ASP A 33 4.36 21.25 -3.31
C ASP A 33 3.24 20.20 -3.21
N GLY A 34 3.57 18.91 -3.24
CA GLY A 34 2.63 17.82 -3.02
C GLY A 34 3.29 16.51 -2.63
N ILE A 35 2.53 15.68 -1.92
CA ILE A 35 2.87 14.30 -1.56
C ILE A 35 1.64 13.40 -1.75
N GLY A 36 1.82 12.19 -2.26
CA GLY A 36 0.70 11.27 -2.45
C GLY A 36 1.06 9.94 -3.09
N TYR A 37 0.08 9.04 -3.11
CA TYR A 37 0.18 7.77 -3.82
C TYR A 37 -0.29 7.90 -5.26
N VAL A 38 0.44 7.29 -6.18
CA VAL A 38 0.20 7.35 -7.62
C VAL A 38 0.52 6.03 -8.29
N ARG A 39 -0.19 5.70 -9.38
CA ARG A 39 0.20 4.61 -10.28
C ARG A 39 1.31 5.09 -11.19
N THR A 40 2.21 4.20 -11.54
CA THR A 40 3.24 4.45 -12.54
C THR A 40 2.79 3.91 -13.88
N VAL A 41 2.84 4.74 -14.93
CA VAL A 41 2.42 4.34 -16.27
C VAL A 41 3.66 4.10 -17.12
N MET A 42 3.89 2.83 -17.46
CA MET A 42 4.98 2.37 -18.34
C MET A 42 6.37 2.91 -17.94
N GLY A 43 6.60 3.15 -16.64
CA GLY A 43 7.85 3.71 -16.13
C GLY A 43 8.15 5.15 -16.58
N SER A 44 7.15 5.90 -17.05
CA SER A 44 7.37 7.18 -17.74
C SER A 44 6.74 8.38 -17.04
N TYR A 45 5.51 8.25 -16.53
CA TYR A 45 4.81 9.26 -15.75
C TYR A 45 3.96 8.60 -14.68
N PHE A 46 3.41 9.41 -13.78
CA PHE A 46 2.52 8.96 -12.72
C PHE A 46 1.08 9.41 -12.99
N ILE A 47 0.10 8.66 -12.49
CA ILE A 47 -1.32 9.03 -12.55
C ILE A 47 -1.97 8.84 -11.18
N ASP A 48 -2.79 9.80 -10.75
CA ASP A 48 -3.58 9.69 -9.52
C ASP A 48 -5.01 9.16 -9.76
N LEU A 49 -5.77 8.99 -8.67
CA LEU A 49 -7.14 8.48 -8.71
C LEU A 49 -8.15 9.39 -9.42
N TYR A 50 -7.78 10.64 -9.69
CA TYR A 50 -8.59 11.60 -10.43
C TYR A 50 -8.17 11.69 -11.90
N GLY A 51 -7.18 10.89 -12.31
CA GLY A 51 -6.65 10.87 -13.68
C GLY A 51 -5.64 11.98 -13.95
N ASN A 52 -5.24 12.77 -12.95
CA ASN A 52 -4.18 13.76 -13.16
C ASN A 52 -2.87 13.04 -13.45
N THR A 53 -2.13 13.51 -14.45
CA THR A 53 -0.83 12.95 -14.79
C THR A 53 0.29 13.81 -14.23
N TYR A 54 1.38 13.18 -13.83
CA TYR A 54 2.55 13.86 -13.29
C TYR A 54 3.79 13.35 -14.03
N HIS A 55 4.39 14.23 -14.82
CA HIS A 55 5.56 13.97 -15.65
C HIS A 55 6.82 14.46 -14.93
N PRO A 56 7.60 13.56 -14.32
CA PRO A 56 8.81 13.96 -13.63
C PRO A 56 9.90 14.39 -14.61
N THR A 57 10.70 15.39 -14.23
CA THR A 57 11.91 15.74 -14.98
C THR A 57 12.89 14.56 -14.96
N MET A 58 13.57 14.33 -16.10
CA MET A 58 14.56 13.26 -16.23
C MET A 58 15.64 13.32 -15.13
N ALA A 59 16.13 14.53 -14.81
CA ALA A 59 17.11 14.74 -13.75
C ALA A 59 16.62 14.22 -12.40
N SER A 60 15.38 14.55 -12.02
CA SER A 60 14.81 14.08 -10.75
C SER A 60 14.55 12.56 -10.73
N VAL A 61 14.23 11.94 -11.89
CA VAL A 61 14.13 10.48 -11.98
C VAL A 61 15.51 9.85 -11.73
N THR A 62 16.56 10.34 -12.39
CA THR A 62 17.93 9.84 -12.20
C THR A 62 18.38 9.97 -10.73
N GLU A 63 18.04 11.07 -10.05
CA GLU A 63 18.31 11.24 -8.62
C GLU A 63 17.60 10.19 -7.75
N MET A 64 16.33 9.88 -8.04
CA MET A 64 15.58 8.84 -7.32
C MET A 64 16.11 7.44 -7.63
N GLU A 65 16.54 7.19 -8.87
CA GLU A 65 17.14 5.92 -9.27
C GLU A 65 18.46 5.62 -8.56
N ALA A 66 19.27 6.65 -8.30
CA ALA A 66 20.49 6.53 -7.50
C ALA A 66 20.19 6.17 -6.03
N GLN A 67 18.97 6.44 -5.56
CA GLN A 67 18.48 6.10 -4.22
C GLN A 67 17.75 4.76 -4.17
N GLY A 68 17.70 4.03 -5.29
CA GLY A 68 17.13 2.68 -5.37
C GLY A 68 15.68 2.62 -5.84
N PHE A 69 15.02 3.74 -6.07
CA PHE A 69 13.69 3.75 -6.70
C PHE A 69 13.79 3.35 -8.17
N LYS A 70 12.91 2.46 -8.65
CA LYS A 70 12.89 2.03 -10.05
C LYS A 70 11.49 2.19 -10.63
N MET A 71 11.26 3.32 -11.27
CA MET A 71 9.97 3.69 -11.86
C MET A 71 9.47 2.62 -12.85
N SER A 72 10.36 2.06 -13.70
CA SER A 72 9.99 1.04 -14.69
C SER A 72 9.49 -0.28 -14.11
N GLY A 73 9.80 -0.58 -12.85
CA GLY A 73 9.36 -1.80 -12.16
C GLY A 73 8.38 -1.53 -11.02
N THR A 74 7.94 -0.28 -10.86
CA THR A 74 7.01 0.13 -9.81
C THR A 74 5.62 0.23 -10.39
N ASP A 75 4.62 -0.29 -9.69
CA ASP A 75 3.22 -0.09 -10.05
C ASP A 75 2.61 1.02 -9.20
N LEU A 76 2.55 0.86 -7.88
CA LEU A 76 2.18 1.92 -6.95
C LEU A 76 3.42 2.59 -6.35
N ALA A 77 3.47 3.92 -6.38
CA ALA A 77 4.51 4.71 -5.75
C ALA A 77 3.92 5.72 -4.76
N GLN A 78 4.66 6.01 -3.69
CA GLN A 78 4.49 7.24 -2.94
C GLN A 78 5.52 8.25 -3.43
N ILE A 79 5.08 9.43 -3.85
CA ILE A 79 5.96 10.49 -4.32
C ILE A 79 5.76 11.76 -3.50
N ALA A 80 6.83 12.50 -3.27
CA ALA A 80 6.79 13.92 -2.91
C ALA A 80 7.47 14.72 -4.03
N PHE A 81 6.92 15.87 -4.39
CA PHE A 81 7.38 16.61 -5.56
C PHE A 81 7.20 18.12 -5.42
N LYS A 82 7.96 18.87 -6.23
CA LYS A 82 7.69 20.28 -6.54
C LYS A 82 7.16 20.41 -7.97
N TYR A 83 6.29 21.38 -8.22
CA TYR A 83 5.91 21.74 -9.57
C TYR A 83 7.07 22.42 -10.28
N VAL A 84 7.15 22.21 -11.59
CA VAL A 84 8.03 23.01 -12.45
C VAL A 84 7.29 24.30 -12.82
N GLU A 85 8.01 25.39 -13.12
CA GLU A 85 7.42 26.62 -13.65
C GLU A 85 6.49 26.32 -14.86
N ASP A 86 5.43 27.11 -15.04
CA ASP A 86 4.34 26.94 -16.04
C ASP A 86 3.39 25.74 -15.84
N THR A 87 3.44 25.07 -14.69
CA THR A 87 2.51 23.99 -14.36
C THR A 87 1.13 24.53 -13.94
N PRO A 88 0.00 23.85 -14.26
CA PRO A 88 -1.33 24.31 -13.85
C PRO A 88 -1.43 24.57 -12.34
N ALA A 89 -2.04 25.71 -11.97
CA ALA A 89 -2.10 26.15 -10.57
C ALA A 89 -3.14 25.40 -9.71
N THR A 90 -4.01 24.60 -10.32
CA THR A 90 -5.12 23.94 -9.62
C THR A 90 -5.28 22.50 -10.09
N LYS A 91 -5.49 21.59 -9.13
CA LYS A 91 -5.76 20.17 -9.36
C LYS A 91 -7.19 19.88 -9.72
N ALA A 92 -7.38 18.84 -10.51
CA ALA A 92 -8.67 18.17 -10.54
C ALA A 92 -8.90 17.49 -9.18
N GLU A 93 -9.93 17.95 -8.47
CA GLU A 93 -10.39 17.35 -7.23
C GLU A 93 -11.89 17.02 -7.38
N GLY A 94 -12.25 15.75 -7.23
CA GLY A 94 -13.63 15.28 -7.37
C GLY A 94 -14.07 15.03 -8.83
N GLY A 95 -15.27 14.46 -9.00
CA GLY A 95 -15.75 13.93 -10.28
C GLY A 95 -16.20 14.98 -11.33
N THR A 96 -16.11 16.27 -11.03
CA THR A 96 -16.56 17.35 -11.94
C THR A 96 -15.42 18.13 -12.60
N PHE A 97 -14.17 17.84 -12.24
CA PHE A 97 -13.00 18.55 -12.76
C PHE A 97 -12.33 17.75 -13.88
N THR A 98 -11.87 18.42 -14.92
CA THR A 98 -11.10 17.79 -16.00
C THR A 98 -9.70 17.44 -15.49
N PRO A 99 -9.25 16.17 -15.64
CA PRO A 99 -7.89 15.78 -15.28
C PRO A 99 -6.84 16.69 -15.91
N GLN A 100 -5.76 16.95 -15.19
CA GLN A 100 -4.71 17.88 -15.60
C GLN A 100 -3.36 17.15 -15.74
N ASP A 101 -2.49 17.74 -16.56
CA ASP A 101 -1.12 17.27 -16.75
C ASP A 101 -0.13 18.18 -16.03
N TYR A 102 0.65 17.61 -15.12
CA TYR A 102 1.62 18.32 -14.29
C TYR A 102 3.06 17.99 -14.71
N ARG A 103 3.92 19.00 -14.81
CA ARG A 103 5.36 18.80 -14.81
C ARG A 103 5.89 18.93 -13.39
N ILE A 104 6.66 17.94 -12.95
CA ILE A 104 7.15 17.89 -11.57
C ILE A 104 8.64 17.60 -11.48
N LYS A 105 9.25 18.06 -10.39
CA LYS A 105 10.54 17.59 -9.91
C LYS A 105 10.29 16.67 -8.71
N LEU A 106 10.72 15.41 -8.79
CA LEU A 106 10.66 14.50 -7.65
C LEU A 106 11.61 14.99 -6.54
N VAL A 107 11.08 15.03 -5.33
CA VAL A 107 11.82 15.27 -4.08
C VAL A 107 12.07 13.94 -3.37
N SER A 108 11.08 13.05 -3.37
CA SER A 108 11.22 11.65 -2.95
C SER A 108 10.30 10.75 -3.78
N ALA A 109 10.69 9.49 -3.96
CA ALA A 109 9.88 8.47 -4.61
C ALA A 109 10.18 7.10 -4.03
N ILE A 110 9.15 6.37 -3.61
CA ILE A 110 9.26 5.05 -2.99
C ILE A 110 8.26 4.12 -3.65
N ALA A 111 8.76 2.95 -4.06
CA ALA A 111 7.90 1.88 -4.53
C ALA A 111 7.13 1.28 -3.36
N VAL A 112 5.84 1.10 -3.54
CA VAL A 112 5.04 0.20 -2.71
C VAL A 112 5.07 -1.15 -3.41
N ASP A 113 5.43 -2.20 -2.69
CA ASP A 113 5.46 -3.54 -3.26
C ASP A 113 4.03 -3.92 -3.71
N SER A 114 3.84 -4.17 -5.01
CA SER A 114 2.56 -4.57 -5.57
C SER A 114 2.52 -6.08 -5.87
N TYR A 115 1.40 -6.72 -5.51
CA TYR A 115 1.18 -8.16 -5.67
C TYR A 115 -0.20 -8.43 -6.27
N SER A 116 -0.36 -9.55 -6.96
CA SER A 116 -1.69 -10.05 -7.32
C SER A 116 -2.36 -10.69 -6.11
N THR A 117 -3.67 -10.48 -5.96
CA THR A 117 -4.47 -11.24 -5.00
C THR A 117 -4.62 -12.68 -5.49
N ARG A 118 -4.57 -13.64 -4.56
CA ARG A 118 -4.76 -15.06 -4.84
C ARG A 118 -6.22 -15.45 -4.66
N TYR A 119 -6.74 -16.28 -5.56
CA TYR A 119 -8.08 -16.83 -5.46
C TYR A 119 -8.04 -18.23 -4.85
N ALA A 120 -9.00 -18.52 -3.99
CA ALA A 120 -9.32 -19.84 -3.48
C ALA A 120 -10.82 -20.10 -3.70
N SER A 121 -11.21 -21.35 -3.97
CA SER A 121 -12.63 -21.70 -4.18
C SER A 121 -13.34 -22.12 -2.89
N SER A 122 -12.58 -22.32 -1.81
CA SER A 122 -13.09 -22.74 -0.52
C SER A 122 -12.12 -22.39 0.61
N VAL A 123 -12.56 -22.55 1.86
CA VAL A 123 -11.69 -22.46 3.03
C VAL A 123 -10.58 -23.51 2.99
N GLU A 124 -10.89 -24.74 2.55
CA GLU A 124 -9.91 -25.82 2.45
C GLU A 124 -8.79 -25.48 1.45
N ASP A 125 -9.15 -24.92 0.29
CA ASP A 125 -8.17 -24.46 -0.71
C ASP A 125 -7.30 -23.30 -0.18
N MET A 126 -7.90 -22.38 0.59
CA MET A 126 -7.16 -21.31 1.24
C MET A 126 -6.20 -21.85 2.30
N GLU A 127 -6.62 -22.84 3.10
CA GLU A 127 -5.80 -23.45 4.14
C GLU A 127 -4.63 -24.26 3.57
N ALA A 128 -4.75 -24.77 2.34
CA ALA A 128 -3.65 -25.42 1.62
C ALA A 128 -2.52 -24.44 1.23
N ILE A 129 -2.76 -23.12 1.21
CA ILE A 129 -1.74 -22.11 0.99
C ILE A 129 -0.85 -22.03 2.24
N PRO A 130 0.49 -22.16 2.14
CA PRO A 130 1.35 -22.13 3.31
C PRO A 130 1.18 -20.88 4.19
N GLU A 131 0.99 -21.10 5.49
CA GLU A 131 0.98 -20.07 6.52
C GLU A 131 1.77 -20.60 7.70
N THR A 132 2.98 -20.08 7.87
CA THR A 132 3.99 -20.64 8.80
C THR A 132 4.37 -19.64 9.90
N ALA A 133 3.82 -18.43 9.84
CA ALA A 133 4.18 -17.35 10.73
C ALA A 133 3.01 -16.39 10.98
N PRO A 134 2.86 -15.85 12.20
CA PRO A 134 1.96 -14.74 12.44
C PRO A 134 2.57 -13.43 11.93
N ILE A 135 1.74 -12.43 11.67
CA ILE A 135 2.18 -11.04 11.64
C ILE A 135 2.11 -10.46 13.07
N VAL A 136 2.72 -9.30 13.30
CA VAL A 136 2.54 -8.56 14.55
C VAL A 136 1.23 -7.78 14.48
N THR A 137 1.04 -6.97 13.42
CA THR A 137 -0.17 -6.17 13.23
C THR A 137 -0.27 -5.63 11.80
N LEU A 138 -1.50 -5.31 11.38
CA LEU A 138 -1.78 -4.47 10.21
C LEU A 138 -1.96 -2.99 10.55
N GLU A 139 -1.83 -2.63 11.83
CA GLU A 139 -1.90 -1.26 12.31
C GLU A 139 -0.62 -0.84 13.05
N PRO A 140 0.54 -0.80 12.37
CA PRO A 140 1.78 -0.38 13.03
C PRO A 140 1.70 1.09 13.44
N THR A 141 2.13 1.37 14.67
CA THR A 141 2.29 2.72 15.18
C THR A 141 3.72 3.18 15.02
N ASP A 142 3.83 4.43 14.59
CA ASP A 142 5.06 5.04 14.24
C ASP A 142 5.83 5.64 15.48
N ASN A 143 7.12 6.00 15.39
CA ASN A 143 7.92 6.56 16.48
C ASN A 143 7.44 7.95 16.90
N TYR A 144 6.66 8.61 16.04
CA TYR A 144 5.96 9.87 16.30
C TYR A 144 4.53 9.64 16.80
N GLY A 145 4.11 8.38 17.00
CA GLY A 145 2.78 8.01 17.49
C GLY A 145 1.71 7.88 16.39
N GLN A 146 2.06 7.97 15.11
CA GLN A 146 1.10 7.84 14.01
C GLN A 146 0.75 6.37 13.78
N THR A 147 -0.53 6.00 13.89
CA THR A 147 -0.95 4.65 13.49
C THR A 147 -1.35 4.62 12.02
N TYR A 148 -0.81 3.69 11.26
CA TYR A 148 -1.24 3.40 9.89
C TYR A 148 -2.30 2.33 9.92
N LYS A 149 -3.24 2.39 8.98
CA LYS A 149 -4.31 1.40 8.86
C LYS A 149 -4.36 0.86 7.45
N PRO A 150 -4.88 -0.35 7.24
CA PRO A 150 -5.25 -0.83 5.91
C PRO A 150 -6.14 0.20 5.20
N TRP A 151 -5.92 0.39 3.90
CA TRP A 151 -6.66 1.39 3.11
C TRP A 151 -6.77 0.98 1.64
N MET A 152 -7.71 1.60 0.93
CA MET A 152 -7.96 1.34 -0.50
C MET A 152 -7.41 2.46 -1.37
N TYR A 153 -6.57 2.12 -2.35
CA TYR A 153 -6.19 3.01 -3.44
C TYR A 153 -7.22 2.88 -4.57
N GLY A 154 -8.25 3.73 -4.52
CA GLY A 154 -9.42 3.58 -5.38
C GLY A 154 -10.05 2.20 -5.20
N ALA A 155 -10.77 1.71 -6.20
CA ALA A 155 -11.26 0.33 -6.23
C ALA A 155 -10.22 -0.66 -6.81
N GLU A 156 -8.96 -0.24 -6.95
CA GLU A 156 -7.95 -1.01 -7.69
C GLU A 156 -7.02 -1.79 -6.79
N MET A 157 -6.55 -1.19 -5.68
CA MET A 157 -5.57 -1.83 -4.81
C MET A 157 -5.92 -1.70 -3.33
N LEU A 158 -5.80 -2.81 -2.61
CA LEU A 158 -5.84 -2.85 -1.16
C LEU A 158 -4.40 -2.73 -0.63
N VAL A 159 -4.12 -1.69 0.16
CA VAL A 159 -2.79 -1.43 0.71
C VAL A 159 -2.76 -1.76 2.20
N LEU A 160 -1.86 -2.67 2.58
CA LEU A 160 -1.69 -3.16 3.94
C LEU A 160 -0.35 -2.70 4.52
N PRO A 161 -0.33 -1.93 5.62
CA PRO A 161 0.89 -1.68 6.38
C PRO A 161 1.15 -2.89 7.30
N ILE A 162 1.98 -3.82 6.84
CA ILE A 162 2.22 -5.09 7.54
C ILE A 162 3.46 -4.98 8.41
N SER A 163 3.31 -5.24 9.71
CA SER A 163 4.41 -5.41 10.66
C SER A 163 4.57 -6.88 11.03
N TRP A 164 5.80 -7.39 11.01
CA TRP A 164 6.13 -8.77 11.42
C TRP A 164 7.51 -8.85 12.08
N LYS A 165 7.81 -10.02 12.65
CA LYS A 165 9.12 -10.34 13.24
C LYS A 165 9.92 -11.25 12.33
N MET A 166 11.24 -11.04 12.31
CA MET A 166 12.19 -11.83 11.53
C MET A 166 13.60 -11.79 12.13
N GLU A 167 14.50 -12.67 11.67
CA GLU A 167 15.93 -12.55 11.92
C GLU A 167 16.47 -11.23 11.34
N ASN A 168 17.44 -10.60 12.00
CA ASN A 168 18.07 -9.38 11.50
C ASN A 168 19.06 -9.64 10.34
N LYS A 169 18.55 -10.16 9.22
CA LYS A 169 19.30 -10.44 7.99
C LYS A 169 18.47 -10.16 6.74
N GLU A 170 19.10 -9.54 5.75
CA GLU A 170 18.44 -9.18 4.49
C GLU A 170 18.00 -10.44 3.71
N GLU A 171 18.76 -11.53 3.75
CA GLU A 171 18.36 -12.76 3.06
C GLU A 171 17.05 -13.35 3.60
N MET A 172 16.74 -13.15 4.89
CA MET A 172 15.49 -13.63 5.48
C MET A 172 14.33 -12.77 5.01
N LEU A 173 14.52 -11.45 4.87
CA LEU A 173 13.48 -10.51 4.40
C LEU A 173 12.83 -10.99 3.10
N LYS A 174 13.66 -11.51 2.18
CA LYS A 174 13.23 -11.99 0.85
C LYS A 174 12.47 -13.31 0.89
N GLN A 175 12.55 -14.07 1.98
CA GLN A 175 11.82 -15.32 2.16
C GLN A 175 10.42 -15.13 2.74
N HIS A 176 10.17 -13.99 3.40
CA HIS A 176 8.85 -13.68 3.93
C HIS A 176 7.88 -13.33 2.80
N THR A 177 6.90 -14.18 2.57
CA THR A 177 5.78 -13.90 1.65
C THR A 177 4.54 -13.54 2.44
N MET A 178 3.80 -12.59 1.91
CA MET A 178 2.52 -12.12 2.44
C MET A 178 1.52 -12.24 1.29
N GLU A 179 0.74 -13.31 1.28
CA GLU A 179 -0.25 -13.56 0.23
C GLU A 179 -1.62 -13.11 0.73
N LEU A 180 -2.27 -12.20 0.01
CA LEU A 180 -3.66 -11.86 0.22
C LEU A 180 -4.54 -12.83 -0.57
N VAL A 181 -5.45 -13.50 0.11
CA VAL A 181 -6.32 -14.52 -0.47
C VAL A 181 -7.78 -14.08 -0.39
N TYR A 182 -8.46 -14.15 -1.53
CA TYR A 182 -9.91 -14.00 -1.64
C TYR A 182 -10.52 -15.38 -1.87
N ILE A 183 -11.49 -15.75 -1.04
CA ILE A 183 -12.26 -16.98 -1.21
C ILE A 183 -13.49 -16.63 -2.07
N ASN A 184 -13.49 -17.11 -3.31
CA ASN A 184 -14.61 -16.98 -4.23
C ASN A 184 -15.57 -18.16 -4.02
N ASP A 185 -16.28 -18.14 -2.90
CA ASP A 185 -17.28 -19.15 -2.52
C ASP A 185 -18.63 -18.46 -2.38
N GLU A 186 -19.55 -18.79 -3.29
CA GLU A 186 -20.88 -18.19 -3.37
C GLU A 186 -21.70 -18.38 -2.08
N SER A 187 -21.37 -19.39 -1.27
CA SER A 187 -22.12 -19.71 -0.04
C SER A 187 -21.84 -18.75 1.12
N ASN A 188 -20.76 -17.98 1.05
CA ASN A 188 -20.32 -17.03 2.09
C ASN A 188 -20.51 -15.56 1.69
N GLU A 189 -21.36 -15.30 0.69
CA GLU A 189 -21.50 -13.98 0.09
C GLU A 189 -22.32 -13.01 0.94
N SER A 190 -21.72 -11.85 1.17
CA SER A 190 -22.37 -10.66 1.72
C SER A 190 -22.47 -9.61 0.62
N SER A 191 -23.63 -8.95 0.50
CA SER A 191 -23.81 -7.85 -0.45
C SER A 191 -23.10 -6.55 -0.05
N THR A 192 -22.55 -6.49 1.16
CA THR A 192 -21.92 -5.28 1.72
C THR A 192 -20.50 -5.48 2.24
N GLU A 193 -20.09 -6.72 2.49
CA GLU A 193 -18.80 -7.06 3.06
C GLU A 193 -17.96 -7.94 2.12
N LEU A 194 -16.71 -7.54 1.92
CA LEU A 194 -15.71 -8.33 1.21
C LEU A 194 -14.64 -8.80 2.19
N VAL A 195 -14.36 -10.11 2.20
CA VAL A 195 -13.43 -10.72 3.17
C VAL A 195 -12.18 -11.23 2.47
N PHE A 196 -11.01 -10.88 3.01
CA PHE A 196 -9.71 -11.38 2.59
C PHE A 196 -9.00 -12.08 3.75
N TYR A 197 -8.12 -13.02 3.42
CA TYR A 197 -7.25 -13.72 4.35
C TYR A 197 -5.79 -13.38 4.02
N LEU A 198 -5.04 -12.87 4.99
CA LEU A 198 -3.61 -12.63 4.83
C LEU A 198 -2.84 -13.86 5.33
N ARG A 199 -2.11 -14.52 4.42
CA ARG A 199 -1.28 -15.69 4.71
C ARG A 199 0.19 -15.25 4.76
N HIS A 200 0.81 -15.40 5.93
CA HIS A 200 2.22 -15.10 6.11
C HIS A 200 3.04 -16.39 6.17
N ASN A 201 4.01 -16.52 5.25
CA ASN A 201 4.99 -17.59 5.25
C ASN A 201 6.39 -17.01 5.43
N LYS A 202 7.10 -17.46 6.48
CA LYS A 202 8.46 -17.00 6.80
C LYS A 202 9.58 -17.79 6.11
N GLY A 203 9.22 -18.73 5.22
CA GLY A 203 10.18 -19.60 4.55
C GLY A 203 11.00 -20.41 5.57
N THR A 204 12.31 -20.21 5.57
CA THR A 204 13.24 -20.90 6.48
C THR A 204 13.63 -20.06 7.71
N ASP A 205 13.10 -18.84 7.87
CA ASP A 205 13.40 -18.03 9.05
C ASP A 205 12.83 -18.69 10.32
N THR A 206 13.67 -18.82 11.34
CA THR A 206 13.32 -19.40 12.64
C THR A 206 13.39 -18.39 13.78
N LYS A 207 13.76 -17.13 13.54
CA LYS A 207 13.99 -16.11 14.58
C LYS A 207 13.02 -14.95 14.50
N THR A 208 12.97 -14.17 15.58
CA THR A 208 12.06 -13.03 15.76
C THR A 208 12.78 -11.81 16.35
N ASP A 209 14.04 -11.61 15.92
CA ASP A 209 14.98 -10.66 16.51
C ASP A 209 14.53 -9.19 16.36
N VAL A 210 13.94 -8.84 15.22
CA VAL A 210 13.63 -7.46 14.82
C VAL A 210 12.23 -7.33 14.25
N PHE A 211 11.67 -6.12 14.31
CA PHE A 211 10.45 -5.76 13.60
C PHE A 211 10.78 -5.30 12.18
N ALA A 212 10.08 -5.85 11.21
CA ALA A 212 10.02 -5.34 9.85
C ALA A 212 8.63 -4.76 9.60
N VAL A 213 8.57 -3.61 8.93
CA VAL A 213 7.32 -2.98 8.51
C VAL A 213 7.42 -2.62 7.04
N ARG A 214 6.42 -3.01 6.24
CA ARG A 214 6.32 -2.67 4.81
C ARG A 214 4.86 -2.46 4.42
N ASN A 215 4.63 -1.45 3.58
CA ASN A 215 3.38 -1.35 2.84
C ASN A 215 3.41 -2.35 1.69
N LYS A 216 2.36 -3.17 1.59
CA LYS A 216 2.13 -4.07 0.47
C LYS A 216 0.79 -3.74 -0.17
N ALA A 217 0.78 -3.49 -1.47
CA ALA A 217 -0.41 -3.25 -2.26
C ALA A 217 -0.81 -4.54 -2.98
N TYR A 218 -2.10 -4.87 -2.94
CA TYR A 218 -2.65 -6.04 -3.61
C TYR A 218 -3.66 -5.60 -4.66
N ASP A 219 -3.48 -6.05 -5.90
CA ASP A 219 -4.46 -5.84 -6.97
C ASP A 219 -5.75 -6.58 -6.63
N VAL A 220 -6.82 -5.81 -6.44
CA VAL A 220 -8.17 -6.29 -6.15
C VAL A 220 -9.17 -5.79 -7.19
N LYS A 221 -8.69 -5.18 -8.30
CA LYS A 221 -9.55 -4.50 -9.27
C LYS A 221 -10.65 -5.41 -9.82
N GLN A 222 -10.30 -6.62 -10.21
CA GLN A 222 -11.27 -7.58 -10.73
C GLN A 222 -12.27 -8.01 -9.66
N ILE A 223 -11.80 -8.34 -8.46
CA ILE A 223 -12.64 -8.72 -7.32
C ILE A 223 -13.67 -7.62 -7.01
N MET A 224 -13.22 -6.37 -6.98
CA MET A 224 -14.07 -5.22 -6.74
C MET A 224 -15.10 -5.00 -7.87
N SER A 225 -14.69 -5.21 -9.13
CA SER A 225 -15.57 -5.14 -10.30
C SER A 225 -16.64 -6.23 -10.25
N ASP A 226 -16.25 -7.47 -10.01
CA ASP A 226 -17.16 -8.63 -9.94
C ASP A 226 -18.17 -8.46 -8.79
N PHE A 227 -17.70 -8.00 -7.62
CA PHE A 227 -18.57 -7.68 -6.50
C PHE A 227 -19.60 -6.60 -6.88
N LYS A 228 -19.18 -5.53 -7.54
CA LYS A 228 -20.07 -4.45 -7.98
C LYS A 228 -21.07 -4.92 -9.04
N GLU A 229 -20.64 -5.71 -10.01
CA GLU A 229 -21.52 -6.30 -11.02
C GLU A 229 -22.59 -7.18 -10.37
N LYS A 230 -22.19 -8.00 -9.40
CA LYS A 230 -23.07 -8.92 -8.70
C LYS A 230 -24.06 -8.24 -7.75
N HIS A 231 -23.62 -7.23 -7.00
CA HIS A 231 -24.41 -6.61 -5.92
C HIS A 231 -24.94 -5.22 -6.25
N GLY A 232 -24.59 -4.66 -7.41
CA GLY A 232 -24.99 -3.32 -7.86
C GLY A 232 -24.19 -2.17 -7.24
N SER A 233 -23.31 -2.44 -6.28
CA SER A 233 -22.43 -1.45 -5.64
C SER A 233 -21.14 -2.10 -5.13
N TYR A 234 -20.08 -1.30 -4.98
CA TYR A 234 -18.88 -1.71 -4.26
C TYR A 234 -19.19 -2.04 -2.78
N PRO A 235 -18.36 -2.87 -2.11
CA PRO A 235 -18.55 -3.19 -0.70
C PRO A 235 -18.46 -1.92 0.17
N THR A 236 -19.21 -1.91 1.27
CA THR A 236 -19.14 -0.86 2.29
C THR A 236 -18.14 -1.21 3.40
N THR A 237 -17.81 -2.49 3.52
CA THR A 237 -16.84 -3.02 4.50
C THR A 237 -15.87 -3.97 3.80
N ILE A 238 -14.57 -3.79 4.06
CA ILE A 238 -13.55 -4.79 3.72
C ILE A 238 -12.99 -5.32 5.03
N ARG A 239 -13.02 -6.65 5.19
CA ARG A 239 -12.47 -7.35 6.35
C ARG A 239 -11.22 -8.10 5.93
N ILE A 240 -10.11 -7.86 6.61
CA ILE A 240 -8.86 -8.60 6.45
C ILE A 240 -8.67 -9.47 7.69
N LYS A 241 -8.65 -10.78 7.47
CA LYS A 241 -8.39 -11.80 8.48
C LYS A 241 -6.90 -12.12 8.48
N ALA A 242 -6.21 -11.85 9.58
CA ALA A 242 -4.78 -12.13 9.72
C ALA A 242 -4.50 -12.83 11.05
N LYS A 243 -3.54 -13.74 11.05
CA LYS A 243 -3.05 -14.37 12.28
C LYS A 243 -2.01 -13.48 12.95
N THR A 244 -2.29 -13.04 14.17
CA THR A 244 -1.49 -12.02 14.86
C THR A 244 -0.87 -12.55 16.16
N ASP A 245 0.40 -12.23 16.37
CA ASP A 245 1.14 -12.53 17.60
C ASP A 245 2.20 -11.45 17.81
N MET A 246 2.15 -10.75 18.95
CA MET A 246 3.06 -9.61 19.19
C MET A 246 4.54 -10.02 19.23
N ASP A 247 4.82 -11.23 19.70
CA ASP A 247 6.17 -11.79 19.77
C ASP A 247 6.62 -12.40 18.44
N GLY A 248 5.69 -12.57 17.48
CA GLY A 248 5.91 -13.18 16.18
C GLY A 248 6.31 -14.66 16.23
N ALA A 249 6.17 -15.30 17.39
CA ALA A 249 6.77 -16.59 17.71
C ALA A 249 5.80 -17.77 17.49
N LYS A 250 4.51 -17.57 17.73
CA LYS A 250 3.51 -18.63 17.65
C LYS A 250 2.45 -18.28 16.63
N LEU A 251 2.18 -19.20 15.70
CA LEU A 251 1.05 -19.08 14.80
C LEU A 251 -0.24 -19.40 15.57
N PRO A 252 -1.16 -18.43 15.78
CA PRO A 252 -2.43 -18.68 16.46
C PRO A 252 -3.35 -19.56 15.62
N GLU A 253 -4.31 -20.23 16.26
CA GLU A 253 -5.36 -20.96 15.55
C GLU A 253 -6.40 -20.01 14.93
N LYS A 254 -6.71 -18.91 15.61
CA LYS A 254 -7.75 -17.97 15.21
C LYS A 254 -7.18 -16.76 14.46
N TYR A 255 -7.98 -16.25 13.53
CA TYR A 255 -7.72 -14.98 12.89
C TYR A 255 -8.16 -13.80 13.76
N THR A 256 -7.41 -12.71 13.65
CA THR A 256 -7.79 -11.37 14.06
C THR A 256 -8.39 -10.66 12.85
N ASP A 257 -9.50 -9.96 13.06
CA ASP A 257 -10.17 -9.19 12.02
C ASP A 257 -9.72 -7.73 12.05
N TYR A 258 -9.32 -7.22 10.89
CA TYR A 258 -9.08 -5.80 10.63
C TYR A 258 -10.14 -5.32 9.66
N THR A 259 -10.80 -4.20 9.94
CA THR A 259 -11.88 -3.68 9.10
C THR A 259 -11.52 -2.33 8.52
N ILE A 260 -11.89 -2.16 7.26
CA ILE A 260 -11.94 -0.87 6.59
C ILE A 260 -13.42 -0.61 6.32
N GLU A 261 -13.91 0.53 6.79
CA GLU A 261 -15.31 0.94 6.69
C GLU A 261 -15.38 2.37 6.15
N ASN A 262 -16.58 2.80 5.74
CA ASN A 262 -16.87 4.17 5.31
C ASN A 262 -16.06 4.62 4.07
N PHE A 263 -15.88 3.73 3.10
CA PHE A 263 -15.26 4.09 1.82
C PHE A 263 -16.05 5.22 1.15
N LYS A 264 -15.35 6.29 0.77
CA LYS A 264 -15.85 7.25 -0.21
C LYS A 264 -15.31 6.84 -1.58
N TRP A 265 -16.04 5.96 -2.27
CA TRP A 265 -15.70 5.58 -3.64
C TRP A 265 -15.81 6.83 -4.54
N ASN A 266 -14.71 7.21 -5.19
CA ASN A 266 -14.69 8.35 -6.10
C ASN A 266 -15.76 8.16 -7.19
N PRO A 267 -16.70 9.12 -7.40
CA PRO A 267 -17.77 8.98 -8.38
C PRO A 267 -17.29 8.79 -9.83
N SER A 268 -16.06 9.18 -10.19
CA SER A 268 -15.50 8.88 -11.53
C SER A 268 -15.18 7.39 -11.74
N ASN A 269 -15.25 6.56 -10.69
CA ASN A 269 -15.13 5.11 -10.72
C ASN A 269 -16.45 4.39 -10.34
N GLN A 270 -17.55 5.14 -10.18
CA GLN A 270 -18.92 4.62 -10.01
C GLN A 270 -19.61 4.47 -11.38
#